data_AF-A0AA95MHH0-F1
#
_entry.id   AF-A0AA95MHH0-F1
#
_cell.length_a   1.000
_cell.length_b   1.000
_cell.length_c   1.000
_cell.angle_alpha   90.00
_cell.angle_beta   90.00
_cell.angle_gamma   90.00
#
_symmetry.space_group_name_H-M   'P 1'
#
loop_
_entity.id
_entity.type
_entity.pdbx_description
1 polymer ?
#
loop_
_entity_poly.entity_id
_entity_poly.type
_entity_poly.pdbx_seq_one_letter_code
_entity_poly.pdbx_strand_id
1 'polypeptide(L)'
;MLTRVELYNHKPKQSSWKGLFFFIAACIILTAGFFIFRYYYQSTIKIEAPNEDLGQKVVIHLPNGQKVYTYDNLIIEKDGKTYYKGERNTIDLTGGTFEYEDWDLGSKD
;
A
#
# COMPACT_ATOMS: atom_id res chain seq x y z
N MET A 1 -37.22 69.77 14.32
CA MET A 1 -37.44 69.64 12.86
C MET A 1 -36.52 68.54 12.38
N LEU A 2 -37.06 67.35 12.10
CA LEU A 2 -36.27 66.21 11.64
C LEU A 2 -35.93 66.42 10.16
N THR A 3 -34.64 66.44 9.81
CA THR A 3 -34.20 66.68 8.43
C THR A 3 -34.44 65.42 7.59
N ARG A 4 -34.96 65.61 6.36
CA ARG A 4 -35.35 64.50 5.44
C ARG A 4 -34.23 63.49 5.15
N VAL A 5 -32.99 63.82 5.48
CA VAL A 5 -31.80 62.99 5.31
C VAL A 5 -31.81 61.78 6.26
N GLU A 6 -32.39 61.88 7.46
CA GLU A 6 -32.42 60.77 8.42
C GLU A 6 -33.47 59.69 8.06
N LEU A 7 -34.52 60.05 7.34
CA LEU A 7 -35.59 59.11 6.96
C LEU A 7 -35.15 58.09 5.90
N TYR A 8 -34.08 58.36 5.16
CA TYR A 8 -33.62 57.53 4.04
C TYR A 8 -32.53 56.51 4.40
N ASN A 9 -31.92 56.62 5.59
CA ASN A 9 -30.81 55.77 6.01
C ASN A 9 -31.22 54.44 6.64
N HIS A 10 -32.53 54.16 6.76
CA HIS A 10 -33.04 52.88 7.23
C HIS A 10 -33.31 51.90 6.06
N LYS A 11 -32.36 51.71 5.15
CA LYS A 11 -32.41 50.52 4.28
C LYS A 11 -32.09 49.31 5.16
N PRO A 12 -32.96 48.29 5.27
CA PRO A 12 -32.55 47.05 5.91
C PRO A 12 -31.35 46.53 5.12
N LYS A 13 -30.21 46.39 5.80
CA LYS A 13 -29.03 45.72 5.26
C LYS A 13 -29.49 44.32 4.90
N GLN A 14 -29.83 44.12 3.63
CA GLN A 14 -30.41 42.88 3.13
C GLN A 14 -29.31 41.84 3.27
N SER A 15 -29.31 41.17 4.43
CA SER A 15 -28.24 40.26 4.83
C SER A 15 -28.07 39.24 3.72
N SER A 16 -26.83 39.06 3.28
CA SER A 16 -26.42 38.17 2.18
C SER A 16 -26.55 36.68 2.57
N TRP A 17 -27.53 36.35 3.38
CA TRP A 17 -27.79 35.03 3.95
C TRP A 17 -28.02 33.97 2.87
N LYS A 18 -28.57 34.38 1.72
CA LYS A 18 -28.68 33.54 0.53
C LYS A 18 -27.30 33.13 0.00
N GLY A 19 -26.36 34.07 -0.10
CA GLY A 19 -25.00 33.81 -0.56
C GLY A 19 -24.22 32.92 0.41
N LEU A 20 -24.39 33.14 1.72
CA LEU A 20 -23.78 32.32 2.76
C LEU A 20 -24.32 30.87 2.70
N PHE A 21 -25.61 30.69 2.43
CA PHE A 21 -26.21 29.36 2.23
C PHE A 21 -25.64 28.63 1.00
N PHE A 22 -25.52 29.31 -0.14
CA PHE A 22 -24.91 28.72 -1.34
C PHE A 22 -23.43 28.37 -1.13
N PHE A 23 -22.71 29.19 -0.37
CA PHE A 23 -21.31 28.93 -0.04
C PHE A 23 -21.16 27.66 0.81
N ILE A 24 -21.97 27.52 1.86
CA ILE A 24 -21.96 26.32 2.71
C ILE A 24 -22.35 25.08 1.90
N ALA A 25 -23.39 25.17 1.05
CA ALA A 25 -23.80 24.07 0.20
C ALA A 25 -22.68 23.63 -0.76
N ALA A 26 -21.98 24.57 -1.37
CA ALA A 26 -20.83 24.27 -2.25
C ALA A 26 -19.70 23.58 -1.48
N CYS A 27 -19.37 24.02 -0.26
CA CYS A 27 -18.38 23.37 0.59
C CYS A 27 -18.74 21.92 0.95
N ILE A 28 -20.02 21.65 1.24
CA ILE A 28 -20.49 20.29 1.54
C ILE A 28 -20.38 19.39 0.31
N ILE A 29 -20.76 19.87 -0.88
CA ILE A 29 -20.65 19.09 -2.12
C ILE A 29 -19.20 18.76 -2.43
N LEU A 30 -18.29 19.73 -2.30
CA LEU A 30 -16.86 19.53 -2.55
C LEU A 30 -16.24 18.53 -1.58
N THR A 31 -16.55 18.63 -0.29
CA THR A 31 -16.03 17.70 0.73
C THR A 31 -16.59 16.30 0.53
N ALA A 32 -17.90 16.15 0.33
CA ALA A 32 -18.50 14.84 0.06
C ALA A 32 -17.92 14.19 -1.21
N GLY A 33 -17.77 14.96 -2.30
CA GLY A 33 -17.15 14.47 -3.54
C GLY A 33 -15.70 14.01 -3.35
N PHE A 34 -14.90 14.76 -2.60
CA PHE A 34 -13.52 14.39 -2.29
C PHE A 34 -13.43 13.10 -1.46
N PHE A 35 -14.29 12.94 -0.45
CA PHE A 35 -14.32 11.73 0.38
C PHE A 35 -14.74 10.49 -0.41
N ILE A 36 -15.77 10.59 -1.25
CA ILE A 36 -16.22 9.50 -2.12
C ILE A 36 -15.10 9.12 -3.10
N PHE A 37 -14.50 10.09 -3.78
CA PHE A 37 -13.40 9.86 -4.72
C PHE A 37 -12.22 9.17 -4.03
N ARG A 38 -11.81 9.66 -2.86
CA ARG A 38 -10.72 9.06 -2.07
C ARG A 38 -11.04 7.61 -1.70
N TYR A 39 -12.26 7.32 -1.24
CA TYR A 39 -12.68 5.97 -0.87
C TYR A 39 -12.63 5.02 -2.08
N TYR A 40 -13.20 5.43 -3.22
CA TYR A 40 -13.20 4.63 -4.45
C TYR A 40 -11.80 4.40 -5.01
N TYR A 41 -10.92 5.41 -5.01
CA TYR A 41 -9.55 5.23 -5.48
C TYR A 41 -8.72 4.36 -4.53
N GLN A 42 -8.89 4.51 -3.21
CA GLN A 42 -8.19 3.64 -2.25
C GLN A 42 -8.67 2.18 -2.32
N SER A 43 -9.96 1.93 -2.60
CA SER A 43 -10.48 0.55 -2.72
C SER A 43 -10.04 -0.16 -4.00
N THR A 44 -9.64 0.59 -5.03
CA THR A 44 -9.30 0.03 -6.35
C THR A 44 -7.79 -0.22 -6.51
N ILE A 45 -6.94 0.38 -5.67
CA ILE A 45 -5.53 0.01 -5.59
C ILE A 45 -5.40 -1.21 -4.68
N LYS A 46 -5.93 -2.34 -5.13
CA LYS A 46 -5.41 -3.64 -4.69
C LYS A 46 -4.03 -3.74 -5.29
N ILE A 47 -3.00 -3.57 -4.45
CA ILE A 47 -1.66 -4.00 -4.78
C ILE A 47 -1.74 -5.53 -4.85
N GLU A 48 -2.16 -6.06 -5.98
CA GLU A 48 -1.86 -7.44 -6.36
C GLU A 48 -0.35 -7.44 -6.58
N ALA A 49 0.41 -7.62 -5.50
CA ALA A 49 1.76 -8.09 -5.63
C ALA A 49 1.67 -9.33 -6.53
N PRO A 50 2.46 -9.43 -7.61
CA PRO A 50 2.47 -10.64 -8.41
C PRO A 50 2.69 -11.77 -7.43
N ASN A 51 1.71 -12.67 -7.32
CA ASN A 51 1.82 -13.85 -6.49
C ASN A 51 2.78 -14.77 -7.25
N GLU A 52 4.07 -14.43 -7.21
CA GLU A 52 5.14 -15.27 -7.72
C GLU A 52 5.09 -16.55 -6.90
N ASP A 53 4.71 -17.65 -7.55
CA ASP A 53 4.74 -18.98 -6.96
C ASP A 53 6.21 -19.33 -6.72
N LEU A 54 6.69 -19.05 -5.50
CA LEU A 54 8.04 -19.36 -5.07
C LEU A 54 8.26 -20.87 -4.96
N GLY A 55 7.18 -21.67 -4.97
CA GLY A 55 7.18 -23.12 -4.87
C GLY A 55 7.35 -23.62 -3.44
N GLN A 56 7.86 -24.84 -3.26
CA GLN A 56 7.93 -25.49 -1.94
C GLN A 56 9.08 -24.97 -1.09
N LYS A 57 8.82 -24.85 0.22
CA LYS A 57 9.83 -24.55 1.22
C LYS A 57 10.88 -25.67 1.27
N VAL A 58 12.14 -25.28 1.27
CA VAL A 58 13.28 -26.20 1.32
C VAL A 58 14.38 -25.65 2.21
N VAL A 59 15.00 -26.54 2.97
CA VAL A 59 16.20 -26.28 3.76
C VAL A 59 17.37 -26.95 3.05
N ILE A 60 18.41 -26.19 2.76
CA ILE A 60 19.63 -26.70 2.13
C ILE A 60 20.73 -26.75 3.18
N HIS A 61 21.23 -27.95 3.44
CA HIS A 61 22.38 -28.15 4.32
C HIS A 61 23.65 -28.15 3.49
N LEU A 62 24.47 -27.12 3.66
CA LEU A 62 25.72 -26.96 2.93
C LEU A 62 26.84 -27.80 3.55
N PRO A 63 27.86 -28.23 2.77
CA PRO A 63 29.00 -29.01 3.27
C PRO A 63 29.80 -28.31 4.37
N ASN A 64 29.72 -26.98 4.45
CA ASN A 64 30.36 -26.17 5.48
C ASN A 64 29.56 -26.11 6.80
N GLY A 65 28.42 -26.81 6.90
CA GLY A 65 27.53 -26.83 8.05
C GLY A 65 26.52 -25.68 8.11
N GLN A 66 26.52 -24.75 7.15
CA GLN A 66 25.53 -23.69 7.07
C GLN A 66 24.19 -24.22 6.52
N LYS A 67 23.09 -23.64 7.01
CA LYS A 67 21.74 -23.95 6.53
C LYS A 67 21.18 -22.75 5.76
N VAL A 68 20.62 -23.00 4.59
CA VAL A 68 19.94 -22.00 3.76
C VAL A 68 18.47 -22.34 3.68
N TYR A 69 17.62 -21.42 4.12
CA TYR A 69 16.17 -21.53 4.06
C TYR A 69 15.69 -20.77 2.84
N THR A 70 15.07 -21.47 1.89
CA THR A 70 14.64 -20.89 0.62
C THR A 70 13.43 -21.66 0.08
N TYR A 71 13.01 -21.30 -1.12
CA TYR A 71 12.05 -22.04 -1.93
C TYR A 71 12.74 -22.67 -3.14
N ASP A 72 12.17 -23.76 -3.64
CA ASP A 72 12.69 -24.57 -4.75
C ASP A 72 12.81 -23.80 -6.07
N ASN A 73 11.86 -22.94 -6.42
CA ASN A 73 11.90 -22.18 -7.68
C ASN A 73 13.00 -21.10 -7.70
N LEU A 74 13.58 -20.79 -6.54
CA LEU A 74 14.73 -19.89 -6.43
C LEU A 74 16.07 -20.63 -6.61
N ILE A 75 16.05 -21.94 -6.79
CA ILE A 75 17.23 -22.79 -6.96
C ILE A 75 17.41 -23.08 -8.45
N ILE A 76 18.57 -22.72 -8.98
CA ILE A 76 18.93 -22.94 -10.38
C ILE A 76 20.16 -23.83 -10.49
N GLU A 77 20.14 -24.72 -11.47
CA GLU A 77 21.32 -25.49 -11.85
C GLU A 77 21.94 -24.86 -13.08
N LYS A 78 23.24 -24.56 -13.01
CA LYS A 78 24.01 -24.00 -14.12
C LYS A 78 25.42 -24.55 -14.11
N ASP A 79 25.88 -25.05 -15.25
CA ASP A 79 27.24 -25.56 -15.43
C ASP A 79 27.62 -26.68 -14.42
N GLY A 80 26.65 -27.53 -14.07
CA GLY A 80 26.81 -28.62 -13.09
C GLY A 80 26.93 -28.15 -11.63
N LYS A 81 26.63 -26.87 -11.37
CA LYS A 81 26.63 -26.25 -10.05
C LYS A 81 25.23 -25.77 -9.69
N THR A 82 24.92 -25.80 -8.41
CA THR A 82 23.61 -25.40 -7.90
C THR A 82 23.73 -24.05 -7.23
N TYR A 83 22.82 -23.13 -7.55
CA TYR A 83 22.82 -21.77 -7.04
C TYR A 83 21.45 -21.38 -6.53
N TYR A 84 21.41 -20.67 -5.42
CA TYR A 84 20.26 -19.86 -5.06
C TYR A 84 20.34 -18.56 -5.85
N LYS A 85 19.23 -18.14 -6.46
CA LYS A 85 19.09 -16.87 -7.16
C LYS A 85 17.89 -16.11 -6.62
N GLY A 86 18.14 -15.29 -5.60
CA GLY A 86 17.20 -14.28 -5.16
C GLY A 86 17.24 -13.04 -6.06
N GLU A 87 16.33 -12.09 -5.80
CA GLU A 87 16.22 -10.85 -6.60
C GLU A 87 17.52 -10.02 -6.61
N ARG A 88 18.29 -10.05 -5.51
CA ARG A 88 19.51 -9.24 -5.34
C ARG A 88 20.78 -10.05 -5.15
N ASN A 89 20.67 -11.32 -4.76
CA ASN A 89 21.80 -12.12 -4.30
C ASN A 89 21.80 -13.49 -4.97
N THR A 90 23.00 -13.95 -5.33
CA THR A 90 23.26 -15.32 -5.77
C THR A 90 24.13 -16.00 -4.73
N ILE A 91 23.75 -17.19 -4.27
CA ILE A 91 24.53 -17.98 -3.31
C ILE A 91 24.86 -19.32 -3.95
N ASP A 92 26.10 -19.78 -3.82
CA ASP A 92 26.51 -21.12 -4.27
C ASP A 92 26.01 -22.17 -3.27
N LEU A 93 25.21 -23.11 -3.77
CA LEU A 93 24.61 -24.22 -3.02
C LEU A 93 25.19 -25.58 -3.40
N THR A 94 26.26 -25.60 -4.19
CA THR A 94 26.81 -26.82 -4.78
C THR A 94 27.21 -27.82 -3.69
N GLY A 95 26.77 -29.07 -3.84
CA GLY A 95 27.03 -30.14 -2.88
C GLY A 95 26.17 -30.07 -1.60
N GLY A 96 25.21 -29.15 -1.52
CA GLY A 96 24.23 -29.13 -0.44
C GLY A 96 23.19 -30.25 -0.56
N THR A 97 22.62 -30.65 0.57
CA THR A 97 21.50 -31.61 0.63
C THR A 97 20.18 -30.86 0.84
N PHE A 98 19.15 -31.22 0.08
CA PHE A 98 17.84 -30.54 0.06
C PHE A 98 16.84 -31.32 0.92
N GLU A 99 16.27 -30.66 1.93
CA GLU A 99 15.19 -31.18 2.78
C GLU A 99 13.94 -30.33 2.61
N TYR A 100 12.86 -30.95 2.13
CA TYR A 100 11.57 -30.31 1.96
C TYR A 100 10.78 -30.43 3.25
N GLU A 101 10.83 -29.37 4.04
CA GLU A 101 10.13 -29.28 5.32
C GLU A 101 9.38 -27.95 5.39
N ASP A 102 8.17 -28.00 5.96
CA ASP A 102 7.40 -26.80 6.24
C ASP A 102 7.98 -26.13 7.50
N TRP A 103 8.99 -25.30 7.28
CA TRP A 103 9.59 -24.52 8.36
C TRP A 103 8.68 -23.35 8.73
N ASP A 104 8.45 -23.18 10.02
CA ASP A 104 7.76 -22.01 10.56
C ASP A 104 8.83 -20.97 10.95
N LEU A 105 8.81 -19.77 10.34
CA LEU A 105 9.79 -18.70 10.65
C LEU A 105 9.54 -18.04 12.01
N GLY A 106 8.80 -18.71 12.89
CA GLY A 106 8.27 -18.19 14.14
C GLY A 106 8.54 -19.08 15.34
N SER A 107 9.80 -19.37 15.67
CA SER A 107 10.19 -19.63 17.06
C SER A 107 11.52 -18.94 17.33
N LYS A 108 11.43 -17.71 17.84
CA LYS A 108 12.53 -17.10 18.58
C LYS A 108 12.57 -17.78 19.93
N ASP A 109 13.58 -18.62 20.13
CA ASP A 109 14.12 -18.88 21.46
C ASP A 109 15.16 -17.81 21.79
#